data_AF-A0AAX3AJJ9-F1
#
_entry.id   AF-A0AAX3AJJ9-F1
#
_cell.length_a   1.000
_cell.length_b   1.000
_cell.length_c   1.000
_cell.angle_alpha   90.00
_cell.angle_beta   90.00
_cell.angle_gamma   90.00
#
_symmetry.space_group_name_H-M   'P 1'
#
loop_
_entity.id
_entity.type
_entity.pdbx_description
1 polymer ?
#
loop_
_entity_poly.entity_id
_entity_poly.type
_entity_poly.pdbx_seq_one_letter_code
_entity_poly.pdbx_strand_id
1 'polypeptide(L)' 'MAPLSGKTPPALRAVLTEWPVVSAPIAETLTGASRGTVQRNLAWMEAQGLICEVTGTECFRMWRAMP' A
#
# COMPACT_ATOMS: atom_id res chain seq x y z
N MET A 1 -4.61 -15.09 -9.01
CA MET A 1 -4.37 -14.02 -8.03
C MET A 1 -4.92 -14.50 -6.68
N ALA A 2 -4.09 -14.70 -5.66
CA ALA A 2 -4.58 -15.14 -4.36
C ALA A 2 -5.38 -14.01 -3.70
N PRO A 3 -6.58 -14.27 -3.13
CA PRO A 3 -7.35 -13.26 -2.41
C PRO A 3 -6.50 -12.73 -1.25
N LEU A 4 -6.63 -11.43 -0.97
CA LEU A 4 -5.93 -10.77 0.12
C LEU A 4 -6.40 -11.36 1.46
N SER A 5 -5.72 -12.40 1.92
CA SER A 5 -6.06 -13.11 3.16
C SER A 5 -5.30 -12.48 4.33
N GLY A 6 -6.03 -11.93 5.29
CA GLY A 6 -5.45 -11.47 6.57
C GLY A 6 -5.85 -10.07 7.00
N LYS A 7 -5.16 -9.56 8.03
CA LYS A 7 -5.39 -8.23 8.65
C LYS A 7 -4.70 -7.08 7.91
N THR A 8 -3.84 -7.37 6.94
CA THR A 8 -3.05 -6.39 6.20
C THR A 8 -3.88 -5.44 5.31
N PRO A 9 -4.92 -5.91 4.58
CA PRO A 9 -5.73 -5.02 3.75
C PRO A 9 -6.47 -3.91 4.51
N PRO A 10 -7.18 -4.18 5.63
CA PRO A 10 -7.82 -3.11 6.39
C PRO A 10 -6.81 -2.17 7.07
N ALA A 11 -5.64 -2.68 7.49
CA ALA A 11 -4.58 -1.85 8.06
C ALA A 11 -3.98 -0.88 7.01
N LEU A 12 -3.73 -1.36 5.79
CA LEU A 12 -3.26 -0.50 4.70
C LEU A 12 -4.28 0.58 4.34
N ARG A 13 -5.57 0.25 4.31
CA ARG A 13 -6.63 1.24 4.09
C ARG A 13 -6.62 2.34 5.16
N ALA A 14 -6.48 1.97 6.43
CA ALA A 14 -6.42 2.95 7.53
C ALA A 14 -5.23 3.91 7.37
N VAL A 15 -4.04 3.35 7.08
CA VAL A 15 -2.83 4.14 6.83
C VAL A 15 -3.02 5.10 5.65
N LEU A 16 -3.60 4.64 4.55
CA LEU A 16 -3.84 5.47 3.37
C LEU A 16 -4.92 6.55 3.60
N THR A 17 -5.83 6.37 4.56
CA THR A 17 -6.79 7.42 4.95
C THR A 17 -6.22 8.44 5.93
N GLU A 18 -5.23 8.06 6.74
CA GLU A 18 -4.60 8.95 7.72
C GLU A 18 -3.42 9.73 7.13
N TRP A 19 -2.74 9.16 6.13
CA TRP A 19 -1.53 9.74 5.53
C TRP A 19 -1.78 10.05 4.05
N PRO A 20 -1.50 11.29 3.60
CA PRO A 20 -1.76 11.69 2.21
C PRO A 20 -0.93 10.90 1.18
N VAL A 21 0.25 10.41 1.58
CA VAL A 21 1.14 9.58 0.76
C VAL A 21 1.89 8.61 1.67
N VAL A 22 2.05 7.35 1.26
CA VAL A 22 2.78 6.32 2.00
C VAL A 22 3.76 5.55 1.10
N SER A 23 4.91 5.17 1.64
CA SER A 23 5.87 4.26 0.97
C SER A 23 5.80 2.85 1.55
N ALA A 24 6.29 1.85 0.82
CA ALA A 24 6.30 0.46 1.28
C ALA A 24 6.95 0.24 2.68
N PRO A 25 8.12 0.84 3.02
CA PRO A 25 8.70 0.68 4.37
C PRO A 25 7.88 1.38 5.47
N ILE A 26 7.22 2.49 5.17
CA ILE A 26 6.33 3.17 6.13
C ILE A 26 5.10 2.29 6.38
N ALA A 27 4.49 1.77 5.33
CA ALA A 27 3.34 0.86 5.42
C ALA A 27 3.68 -0.45 6.14
N GLU A 28 4.88 -1.01 5.93
CA GLU A 28 5.41 -2.14 6.72
C GLU A 28 5.43 -1.83 8.22
N THR A 29 5.97 -0.66 8.59
CA THR A 29 6.08 -0.23 9.99
C THR A 29 4.71 -0.01 10.63
N LEU A 30 3.79 0.63 9.91
CA LEU A 30 2.46 0.98 10.42
C LEU A 30 1.50 -0.21 10.47
N THR A 31 1.62 -1.16 9.54
CA THR A 31 0.72 -2.33 9.48
C THR A 31 1.27 -3.55 10.23
N GLY A 32 2.55 -3.55 10.58
CA GLY A 32 3.24 -4.70 11.19
C GLY A 32 3.36 -5.92 10.26
N ALA A 33 3.06 -5.76 8.97
CA ALA A 33 3.16 -6.81 7.96
C ALA A 33 4.50 -6.76 7.23
N SER A 34 5.02 -7.92 6.82
CA SER A 34 6.29 -8.00 6.09
C SER A 34 6.27 -7.18 4.79
N ARG A 35 7.40 -6.56 4.43
CA ARG A 35 7.55 -5.77 3.19
C ARG A 35 6.98 -6.41 1.94
N GLY A 36 7.25 -7.69 1.69
CA GLY A 36 6.75 -8.39 0.49
C GLY A 36 5.22 -8.50 0.46
N THR A 37 4.58 -8.67 1.62
CA THR A 37 3.12 -8.66 1.75
C THR A 37 2.56 -7.28 1.47
N VAL A 38 3.18 -6.23 2.03
CA VAL A 38 2.79 -4.83 1.81
C VAL A 38 2.91 -4.45 0.33
N GLN A 39 4.05 -4.74 -0.31
CA GLN A 39 4.27 -4.46 -1.74
C GLN A 39 3.24 -5.15 -2.62
N ARG A 40 2.94 -6.43 -2.35
CA ARG A 40 1.92 -7.18 -3.09
C ARG A 40 0.52 -6.58 -2.93
N ASN A 41 0.17 -6.13 -1.73
CA ASN A 41 -1.12 -5.50 -1.47
C ASN A 41 -1.20 -4.13 -2.16
N LEU A 42 -0.14 -3.31 -2.09
CA LEU A 42 -0.09 -2.01 -2.77
C LEU A 42 -0.23 -2.17 -4.30
N ALA A 43 0.51 -3.09 -4.91
CA ALA A 43 0.39 -3.38 -6.34
C ALA A 43 -1.03 -3.86 -6.72
N TRP A 44 -1.67 -4.67 -5.86
CA TRP A 44 -3.05 -5.06 -6.07
C TRP A 44 -4.02 -3.87 -5.94
N MET A 45 -3.88 -3.03 -4.91
CA MET A 45 -4.74 -1.87 -4.69
C MET A 45 -4.58 -0.84 -5.82
N GLU A 46 -3.37 -0.67 -6.34
CA GLU A 46 -3.09 0.16 -7.51
C GLU A 46 -3.76 -0.40 -8.77
N ALA A 47 -3.61 -1.70 -9.03
CA ALA A 47 -4.27 -2.37 -10.16
C ALA A 47 -5.80 -2.35 -10.07
N GLN A 48 -6.37 -2.16 -8.88
CA GLN A 48 -7.81 -1.95 -8.67
C GLN A 48 -8.22 -0.47 -8.69
N GLY A 49 -7.28 0.46 -8.89
CA GLY A 49 -7.56 1.89 -8.94
C GLY A 49 -7.91 2.52 -7.59
N LEU A 50 -7.60 1.85 -6.47
CA LEU A 50 -7.85 2.36 -5.12
C LEU A 50 -6.77 3.34 -4.66
N ILE A 51 -5.55 3.15 -5.16
CA ILE A 51 -4.39 3.99 -4.92
C ILE A 51 -3.68 4.27 -6.23
N CYS A 52 -2.89 5.34 -6.27
CA CYS A 52 -2.07 5.70 -7.42
C CYS A 52 -0.63 5.89 -6.98
N GLU A 53 0.31 5.31 -7.73
CA GLU A 53 1.75 5.57 -7.57
C GLU A 53 2.05 7.03 -7.98
N VAL A 54 2.63 7.80 -7.08
CA VAL A 54 2.94 9.22 -7.30
C VAL A 54 4.40 9.48 -7.64
N THR A 55 5.30 8.53 -7.39
CA THR A 55 6.73 8.65 -7.70
C THR A 55 7.11 7.69 -8.80
N GLY A 56 7.31 8.18 -10.03
CA GLY A 56 7.67 7.38 -11.21
C GLY A 56 9.09 6.79 -11.20
N THR A 57 9.61 6.37 -10.05
CA THR A 57 10.95 5.77 -9.91
C THR A 57 10.89 4.51 -9.06
N GLU A 58 11.51 3.43 -9.55
CA GLU A 58 11.41 2.10 -8.94
C GLU A 58 11.98 1.99 -7.52
N CYS A 59 12.97 2.84 -7.17
CA CYS A 59 13.66 2.77 -5.88
C CYS A 59 12.87 3.37 -4.71
N PHE A 60 11.98 4.34 -4.96
CA PHE A 60 11.24 5.04 -3.90
C PHE A 60 9.78 5.25 -4.32
N ARG A 61 9.07 4.14 -4.51
CA ARG A 61 7.65 4.18 -4.80
C ARG A 61 6.83 4.65 -3.60
N MET A 62 5.93 5.56 -3.89
CA MET A 62 5.02 6.20 -2.97
C MET A 62 3.63 6.12 -3.58
N TRP A 63 2.65 5.81 -2.75
CA TRP A 63 1.26 5.67 -3.15
C TRP A 63 0.40 6.65 -2.40
N ARG A 64 -0.60 7.20 -3.09
CA ARG A 64 -1.67 8.01 -2.49
C ARG A 64 -3.01 7.31 -2.64
N ALA A 65 -3.92 7.53 -1.70
CA ALA A 65 -5.32 7.17 -1.90
C ALA A 65 -5.91 8.01 -3.03
N MET A 66 -6.74 7.39 -3.87
CA MET A 66 -7.59 8.12 -4.79
C MET A 66 -8.76 8.75 -4.01
N PRO A 67 -9.10 10.03 -4.23
CA PRO A 67 -10.30 10.65 -3.65
C PRO A 67 -11.60 10.03 -4.17
#